data_AF-A0A8U0IK93-F1
#
_entry.id   AF-A0A8U0IK93-F1
#
_cell.length_a   1.000
_cell.length_b   1.000
_cell.length_c   1.000
_cell.angle_alpha   90.00
_cell.angle_beta   90.00
_cell.angle_gamma   90.00
#
_symmetry.space_group_name_H-M   'P 1'
#
loop_
_entity.id
_entity.type
_entity.pdbx_description
1 polymer ?
#
loop_
_entity_poly.entity_id
_entity_poly.type
_entity_poly.pdbx_seq_one_letter_code
_entity_poly.pdbx_strand_id
1 'polypeptide(L)' 'MAKQPCDGCGEQVKIAGGIANLWTLEHDATGGMTLEFDSDGTEHFLCFDCIDRLPDDPRVEDVRALRDS' A
#
# COMPACT_ATOMS: atom_id res chain seq x y z
N MET A 1 2.03 -1.32 -17.08
CA MET A 1 1.94 -0.74 -15.73
C MET A 1 1.10 -1.64 -14.84
N ALA A 2 1.69 -2.23 -13.81
CA ALA A 2 0.97 -3.12 -12.90
C ALA A 2 0.18 -2.28 -11.87
N LYS A 3 -0.99 -2.77 -11.48
CA LYS A 3 -1.82 -2.20 -10.42
C LYS A 3 -2.20 -3.31 -9.44
N GLN A 4 -2.30 -2.95 -8.17
CA GLN A 4 -2.75 -3.84 -7.10
C GLN A 4 -3.85 -3.13 -6.30
N PRO A 5 -4.92 -3.83 -5.89
CA PRO A 5 -5.90 -3.25 -4.97
C PRO A 5 -5.24 -2.90 -3.63
N CYS A 6 -5.55 -1.72 -3.09
CA CYS A 6 -5.23 -1.34 -1.72
C CYS A 6 -6.03 -2.21 -0.75
N ASP A 7 -5.39 -2.78 0.28
CA ASP A 7 -6.07 -3.59 1.29
C ASP A 7 -7.02 -2.75 2.17
N GLY A 8 -6.71 -1.45 2.32
CA GLY A 8 -7.46 -0.50 3.14
C GLY A 8 -8.69 0.10 2.45
N CYS A 9 -8.60 0.57 1.21
CA CYS A 9 -9.74 1.18 0.50
C CYS A 9 -10.27 0.35 -0.69
N GLY A 10 -9.53 -0.66 -1.14
CA GLY A 10 -9.90 -1.48 -2.30
C GLY A 10 -9.61 -0.85 -3.67
N GLU A 11 -9.13 0.41 -3.73
CA GLU A 11 -8.83 1.07 -5.00
C GLU A 11 -7.63 0.45 -5.73
N GLN A 12 -7.63 0.50 -7.07
CA GLN A 12 -6.51 0.01 -7.87
C GLN A 12 -5.35 1.01 -7.88
N VAL A 13 -4.31 0.71 -7.11
CA VAL A 13 -3.12 1.55 -6.94
C VAL A 13 -2.01 1.09 -7.88
N LYS A 14 -1.31 2.06 -8.48
CA LYS A 14 -0.13 1.80 -9.31
C LYS A 14 1.02 1.27 -8.45
N ILE A 15 1.61 0.14 -8.85
CA ILE A 15 2.79 -0.42 -8.19
C ILE A 15 4.03 -0.29 -9.09
N ALA A 16 5.19 -0.06 -8.47
CA ALA A 16 6.47 -0.18 -9.19
C ALA A 16 6.63 -1.65 -9.58
N GLY A 17 6.66 -1.92 -10.89
CA GLY A 17 6.91 -3.27 -11.38
C GLY A 17 8.37 -3.67 -11.13
N GLY A 18 8.60 -4.84 -10.53
CA GLY A 18 9.95 -5.38 -10.31
C GLY A 18 10.74 -5.63 -11.60
N ILE A 19 12.08 -5.64 -11.49
CA ILE A 19 13.18 -6.00 -12.43
C ILE A 19 13.11 -5.62 -13.93
N ALA A 20 11.95 -5.48 -14.55
CA ALA A 20 11.79 -4.94 -15.91
C ALA A 20 11.97 -3.41 -15.98
N ASN A 21 11.90 -2.70 -14.85
CA ASN A 21 12.18 -1.26 -14.76
C ASN A 21 13.64 -0.93 -14.41
N LEU A 22 14.55 -1.93 -14.41
CA LEU A 22 15.98 -1.69 -14.16
C LEU A 22 16.65 -0.78 -15.21
N TRP A 23 16.07 -0.66 -16.40
CA TRP A 23 16.66 0.06 -17.55
C TRP A 23 15.84 1.25 -18.04
N THR A 24 14.70 1.51 -17.41
CA THR A 24 13.96 2.74 -17.62
C THR A 24 13.61 3.26 -16.25
N LEU A 25 14.40 4.24 -15.81
CA LEU A 25 14.13 5.08 -14.65
C LEU A 25 12.86 5.91 -14.95
N GLU A 26 11.73 5.27 -15.26
CA GLU A 26 10.46 5.95 -15.29
C GLU A 26 10.20 6.38 -13.86
N HIS A 27 10.35 7.68 -13.65
CA HIS A 27 10.03 8.46 -12.46
C HIS A 27 8.51 8.42 -12.15
N ASP A 28 7.80 7.33 -12.50
CA ASP A 28 6.41 7.13 -12.13
C ASP A 28 6.40 6.78 -10.64
N ALA A 29 6.07 7.77 -9.83
CA ALA A 29 5.82 7.57 -8.41
C ALA A 29 4.79 6.44 -8.25
N THR A 30 5.10 5.46 -7.41
CA THR A 30 4.11 4.45 -7.02
C THR A 30 2.97 5.14 -6.29
N GLY A 31 1.77 4.56 -6.32
CA GLY A 31 0.64 5.11 -5.56
C GLY A 31 0.56 4.56 -4.14
N GLY A 32 1.48 3.68 -3.75
CA GLY A 32 1.46 2.95 -2.48
C GLY A 32 2.69 2.07 -2.28
N MET A 33 2.72 1.37 -1.14
CA MET A 33 3.76 0.42 -0.76
C MET A 33 3.21 -0.69 0.15
N THR A 34 3.96 -1.78 0.28
CA THR A 34 3.69 -2.82 1.27
C THR A 34 4.30 -2.42 2.61
N LEU A 35 3.49 -2.44 3.67
CA LEU A 35 3.92 -2.21 5.04
C LEU A 35 3.82 -3.53 5.82
N GLU A 36 4.82 -3.79 6.66
CA GLU A 36 4.77 -4.82 7.69
C GLU A 36 4.45 -4.15 9.03
N PHE A 37 3.48 -4.68 9.76
CA PHE A 37 3.07 -4.12 11.05
C PHE A 37 3.75 -4.88 12.19
N ASP A 38 4.59 -4.18 12.97
CA ASP A 38 5.31 -4.76 14.12
C ASP A 38 4.37 -5.33 15.20
N SER A 39 3.16 -4.77 15.30
CA SER A 39 2.15 -5.12 16.31
C SER A 39 1.64 -6.57 16.18
N ASP A 40 1.45 -7.04 14.94
CA ASP A 40 0.83 -8.34 14.64
C ASP A 40 1.61 -9.18 13.60
N GLY A 41 2.67 -8.63 13.02
CA GLY A 41 3.49 -9.27 11.98
C GLY A 41 2.77 -9.41 10.64
N THR A 42 1.68 -8.67 10.42
CA THR A 42 0.92 -8.73 9.15
C THR A 42 1.53 -7.82 8.09
N GLU A 43 1.42 -8.23 6.83
CA GLU A 43 1.85 -7.45 5.68
C GLU A 43 0.65 -7.00 4.86
N HIS A 44 0.57 -5.70 4.56
CA HIS A 44 -0.53 -5.10 3.84
C HIS A 44 -0.05 -4.12 2.79
N PHE A 45 -0.64 -4.16 1.60
CA PHE A 45 -0.34 -3.18 0.56
C PHE A 45 -1.35 -2.03 0.59
N LEU A 46 -0.87 -0.83 0.85
CA LEU A 46 -1.70 0.35 1.08
C LEU A 46 -1.29 1.52 0.18
N CYS A 47 -2.27 2.30 -0.26
CA CYS A 47 -2.00 3.60 -0.89
C CYS A 47 -1.52 4.62 0.14
N PHE A 48 -0.80 5.65 -0.30
CA PHE A 48 -0.31 6.70 0.60
C PHE A 48 -1.43 7.40 1.37
N ASP A 49 -2.60 7.58 0.77
CA ASP A 49 -3.76 8.17 1.45
C ASP A 49 -4.30 7.31 2.60
N CYS A 50 -4.19 5.98 2.50
CA CYS A 50 -4.57 5.08 3.58
C CYS A 50 -3.50 5.04 4.67
N ILE A 51 -2.22 5.09 4.28
CA ILE A 51 -1.08 5.11 5.20
C ILE A 51 -1.14 6.35 6.09
N ASP A 52 -1.43 7.52 5.52
CA ASP A 52 -1.54 8.79 6.26
C ASP A 52 -2.71 8.82 7.27
N ARG A 53 -3.65 7.87 7.19
CA ARG A 53 -4.78 7.76 8.12
C ARG A 53 -4.54 6.72 9.22
N LEU A 54 -3.51 5.89 9.11
CA LEU A 54 -3.22 4.87 10.11
C LEU A 54 -2.71 5.50 11.41
N PRO A 55 -2.97 4.87 12.57
CA PRO A 55 -2.37 5.27 13.84
C PRO A 55 -0.86 4.90 13.88
N ASP A 56 -0.16 5.40 14.90
CA ASP A 56 1.29 5.15 15.07
C ASP A 56 1.66 3.67 15.27
N ASP A 57 0.76 2.85 15.84
CA ASP A 57 0.91 1.40 16.03
C ASP A 57 -0.25 0.67 15.32
N PRO A 58 -0.21 0.58 13.98
CA PRO A 58 -1.31 0.05 13.20
C PRO A 58 -1.41 -1.48 13.30
N ARG A 59 -2.65 -1.97 13.23
CA ARG A 59 -2.97 -3.40 13.17
C ARG A 59 -3.89 -3.71 12.00
N VAL A 60 -4.10 -5.01 11.74
CA VAL A 60 -5.05 -5.48 10.73
C VAL A 60 -6.46 -4.90 10.92
N GLU A 61 -6.90 -4.62 12.15
CA GLU A 61 -8.20 -4.02 12.42
C GLU A 61 -8.31 -2.58 11.88
N ASP A 62 -7.23 -1.79 11.97
CA ASP A 62 -7.20 -0.42 11.48
C ASP A 62 -7.31 -0.39 9.95
N VAL A 63 -6.62 -1.31 9.28
CA VAL A 63 -6.73 -1.48 7.82
C VAL A 63 -8.16 -1.84 7.42
N ARG A 64 -8.82 -2.72 8.17
CA ARG A 64 -10.22 -3.09 7.89
C ARG A 64 -11.17 -1.92 8.10
N ALA A 65 -10.93 -1.08 9.10
CA ALA A 65 -11.75 0.09 9.40
C ALA A 65 -11.72 1.15 8.27
N LEU A 66 -10.64 1.19 7.45
CA LEU A 66 -10.53 2.10 6.30
C LEU A 66 -11.54 1.81 5.18
N ARG A 67 -12.06 0.58 5.06
CA ARG A 67 -13.02 0.19 4.01
C ARG A 67 -14.43 0.74 4.25
N ASP A 68 -14.74 1.05 5.51
CA ASP A 68 -16.07 1.53 5.94
C ASP A 68 -16.17 3.07 5.97
N SER A 69 -15.14 3.80 5.47
CA SER A 69 -15.06 5.27 5.46
C SER A 69 -15.30 5.93 4.11
#